data_AF-A0A955QPG8-F1
#
_entry.id   AF-A0A955QPG8-F1
#
_cell.length_a   1.000
_cell.length_b   1.000
_cell.length_c   1.000
_cell.angle_alpha   90.00
_cell.angle_beta   90.00
_cell.angle_gamma   90.00
#
_symmetry.space_group_name_H-M   'P 1'
#
loop_
_entity.id
_entity.type
_entity.pdbx_description
1 polymer ?
#
loop_
_entity_poly.entity_id
_entity_poly.type
_entity_poly.pdbx_seq_one_letter_code
_entity_poly.pdbx_strand_id
1 'polypeptide(L)'
;EEYDRTSHRNIGADAIQRIRQMSHTWQRSLGIRPPAGQKAHYSDTIGTLLALAYPDRIAQRQADGSRRYKMANGRLTRFQQPDPLEQEEYLVIVELDGAQPISRIF
;
A
#
# COMPACT_ATOMS: atom_id res chain seq x y z
N GLU A 1 25.50 14.29 22.48
CA GLU A 1 25.47 13.95 21.05
C GLU A 1 24.02 13.84 20.62
N GLU A 2 23.51 14.95 20.12
CA GLU A 2 22.10 15.26 19.91
C GLU A 2 21.87 15.34 18.41
N TYR A 3 22.04 14.19 17.75
CA TYR A 3 21.85 14.05 16.31
C TYR A 3 20.45 13.45 16.07
N ASP A 4 19.63 14.21 15.36
CA ASP A 4 18.53 13.70 14.52
C ASP A 4 17.19 13.28 15.17
N ARG A 5 16.58 14.15 15.99
CA ARG A 5 15.13 14.05 16.28
C ARG A 5 14.25 15.01 15.48
N THR A 6 14.83 15.99 14.80
CA THR A 6 14.10 17.03 14.07
C THR A 6 13.88 16.71 12.58
N SER A 7 14.68 15.81 11.97
CA SER A 7 14.59 15.55 10.52
C SER A 7 13.40 14.65 10.14
N HIS A 8 12.99 13.73 11.02
CA HIS A 8 11.82 12.85 10.77
C HIS A 8 10.47 13.58 10.69
N ARG A 9 10.34 14.79 11.23
CA ARG A 9 9.04 15.49 11.35
C ARG A 9 8.67 16.30 10.10
N ASN A 10 9.66 16.71 9.29
CA ASN A 10 9.44 17.52 8.08
C ASN A 10 9.33 16.70 6.79
N ILE A 11 9.99 15.53 6.71
CA ILE A 11 9.93 14.64 5.54
C ILE A 11 8.48 14.21 5.24
N GLY A 12 7.67 14.00 6.29
CA GLY A 12 6.26 13.65 6.15
C GLY A 12 5.39 14.79 5.64
N ALA A 13 5.61 16.02 6.08
CA ALA A 13 4.78 17.17 5.67
C ALA A 13 4.97 17.50 4.19
N ASP A 14 6.22 17.52 3.71
CA ASP A 14 6.53 17.77 2.30
C ASP A 14 6.02 16.64 1.40
N ALA A 15 6.13 15.38 1.84
CA ALA A 15 5.59 14.23 1.11
C ALA A 15 4.06 14.30 1.01
N ILE A 16 3.37 14.60 2.11
CA ILE A 16 1.91 14.77 2.13
C ILE A 16 1.49 15.92 1.21
N GLN A 17 2.23 17.03 1.22
CA GLN A 17 1.94 18.18 0.37
C GLN A 17 2.11 17.83 -1.11
N ARG A 18 3.18 17.10 -1.48
CA ARG A 18 3.39 16.61 -2.84
C ARG A 18 2.27 15.67 -3.30
N ILE A 19 1.90 14.69 -2.48
CA ILE A 19 0.79 13.75 -2.76
C ILE A 19 -0.51 14.54 -3.00
N ARG A 20 -0.80 15.55 -2.17
CA ARG A 20 -1.99 16.39 -2.32
C ARG A 20 -1.96 17.21 -3.62
N GLN A 21 -0.82 17.80 -3.97
CA GLN A 21 -0.65 18.56 -5.21
C GLN A 21 -0.86 17.68 -6.45
N MET A 22 -0.22 16.50 -6.48
CA MET A 22 -0.37 15.54 -7.59
C MET A 22 -1.82 15.09 -7.73
N SER A 23 -2.49 14.78 -6.62
CA SER A 23 -3.91 14.43 -6.59
C SER A 23 -4.79 15.54 -7.20
N HIS A 24 -4.56 16.81 -6.86
CA HIS A 24 -5.31 17.93 -7.44
C HIS A 24 -5.08 18.07 -8.95
N THR A 25 -3.85 17.88 -9.41
CA THR A 25 -3.51 17.93 -10.83
C THR A 25 -4.26 16.85 -11.61
N TRP A 26 -4.28 15.61 -11.10
CA TRP A 26 -5.01 14.50 -11.74
C TRP A 26 -6.52 14.68 -11.69
N GLN A 27 -7.07 15.21 -10.58
CA GLN A 27 -8.49 15.53 -10.50
C GLN A 27 -8.90 16.56 -11.57
N ARG A 28 -8.08 17.58 -11.79
CA ARG A 28 -8.33 18.59 -12.82
C ARG A 28 -8.26 18.00 -14.23
N SER A 29 -7.25 17.19 -14.55
CA SER A 29 -7.09 16.61 -15.88
C SER A 29 -8.20 15.61 -16.22
N LEU A 30 -8.70 14.87 -15.22
CA LEU A 30 -9.79 13.91 -15.39
C LEU A 30 -11.19 14.55 -15.22
N GLY A 31 -11.27 15.86 -14.95
CA GLY A 31 -12.55 16.55 -14.73
C GLY A 31 -13.30 16.10 -13.47
N ILE A 32 -12.62 15.43 -12.54
CA ILE A 32 -13.20 14.90 -11.30
C ILE A 32 -13.35 16.04 -10.30
N ARG A 33 -14.58 16.31 -9.88
CA ARG A 33 -14.85 17.25 -8.78
C ARG A 33 -14.89 16.45 -7.47
N PRO A 34 -14.01 16.73 -6.50
CA PRO A 34 -14.07 16.04 -5.22
C PRO A 34 -15.43 16.32 -4.56
N PRO A 35 -16.11 15.30 -4.02
CA PRO A 35 -17.40 15.50 -3.37
C PRO A 35 -17.21 16.42 -2.16
N ALA A 36 -17.93 17.55 -2.14
CA ALA A 36 -17.87 18.49 -1.03
C ALA A 36 -18.48 17.84 0.23
N GLY A 37 -17.67 17.66 1.27
CA GLY A 37 -18.14 17.30 2.61
C GLY A 37 -18.46 15.83 2.88
N GLN A 38 -18.29 14.92 1.91
CA GLN A 38 -18.39 13.48 2.22
C GLN A 38 -17.06 12.95 2.77
N LYS A 39 -17.08 12.48 4.01
CA LYS A 39 -16.10 11.51 4.48
C LYS A 39 -16.35 10.22 3.72
N ALA A 40 -15.78 10.08 2.53
CA ALA A 40 -15.89 8.82 1.81
C ALA A 40 -15.29 7.71 2.69
N HIS A 41 -15.91 6.54 2.68
CA HIS A 41 -15.32 5.34 3.26
C HIS A 41 -14.14 4.92 2.36
N TYR A 42 -13.03 5.62 2.52
CA TYR A 42 -11.87 5.48 1.65
C TYR A 42 -11.22 4.10 1.82
N SER A 43 -11.36 3.42 2.98
CA SER A 43 -10.73 2.12 3.23
C SER A 43 -11.08 1.07 2.18
N ASP A 44 -12.38 0.83 1.99
CA ASP A 44 -12.87 -0.26 1.13
C ASP A 44 -12.67 0.11 -0.35
N THR A 45 -12.81 1.41 -0.63
CA THR A 45 -12.59 1.98 -1.96
C THR A 45 -11.11 1.88 -2.35
N ILE A 46 -10.18 2.16 -1.43
CA ILE A 46 -8.74 2.10 -1.68
C ILE A 46 -8.31 0.66 -1.97
N GLY A 47 -8.76 -0.31 -1.17
CA GLY A 47 -8.43 -1.73 -1.41
C GLY A 47 -8.89 -2.19 -2.80
N THR A 48 -10.13 -1.84 -3.18
CA THR A 48 -10.69 -2.16 -4.50
C THR A 48 -9.92 -1.47 -5.62
N LEU A 49 -9.62 -0.18 -5.48
CA LEU A 49 -8.85 0.58 -6.48
C LEU A 49 -7.45 0.00 -6.70
N LEU A 50 -6.77 -0.40 -5.62
CA LEU A 50 -5.46 -1.04 -5.71
C LEU A 50 -5.53 -2.41 -6.38
N ALA A 51 -6.55 -3.22 -6.07
CA ALA A 51 -6.75 -4.52 -6.71
C ALA A 51 -7.00 -4.39 -8.23
N LEU A 52 -7.71 -3.34 -8.65
CA LEU A 52 -7.93 -3.05 -10.07
C LEU A 52 -6.67 -2.51 -10.78
N ALA A 53 -5.86 -1.70 -10.08
CA ALA A 53 -4.63 -1.15 -10.63
C ALA A 53 -3.51 -2.19 -10.73
N TYR A 54 -3.46 -3.14 -9.79
CA TYR A 54 -2.40 -4.15 -9.67
C TYR A 54 -2.98 -5.56 -9.46
N PRO A 55 -3.73 -6.10 -10.44
CA PRO A 55 -4.40 -7.40 -10.27
C PRO A 55 -3.42 -8.55 -10.06
N ASP A 56 -2.21 -8.46 -10.63
CA ASP A 56 -1.15 -9.45 -10.48
C ASP A 56 -0.50 -9.46 -9.08
N ARG A 57 -0.74 -8.40 -8.29
CA ARG A 57 -0.19 -8.19 -6.94
C ARG A 57 -1.17 -8.53 -5.83
N ILE A 58 -2.32 -9.11 -6.17
CA ILE A 58 -3.24 -9.69 -5.19
C ILE A 58 -2.61 -10.97 -4.64
N ALA A 59 -2.55 -11.12 -3.33
CA ALA A 59 -1.93 -12.25 -2.65
C ALA A 59 -2.88 -12.90 -1.65
N GLN A 60 -2.94 -14.23 -1.67
CA GLN A 60 -3.76 -15.04 -0.78
C GLN A 60 -2.90 -15.73 0.27
N ARG A 61 -3.32 -15.66 1.53
CA ARG A 61 -2.67 -16.35 2.65
C ARG A 61 -2.70 -17.87 2.43
N GLN A 62 -1.58 -18.54 2.68
CA GLN A 62 -1.52 -20.01 2.65
C GLN A 62 -2.09 -20.60 3.95
N ALA A 63 -2.91 -21.65 3.82
CA ALA A 63 -3.56 -22.32 4.95
C ALA A 63 -2.62 -23.22 5.78
N ASP A 64 -1.34 -23.32 5.40
CA ASP A 64 -0.33 -24.18 6.03
C ASP A 64 0.28 -23.58 7.31
N GLY A 65 -0.22 -22.44 7.77
CA GLY A 65 0.29 -21.74 8.96
C GLY A 65 1.64 -21.07 8.76
N SER A 66 2.22 -21.10 7.55
CA SER A 66 3.57 -20.59 7.27
C SER A 66 3.70 -19.07 7.21
N ARG A 67 2.59 -18.32 7.41
CA ARG A 67 2.50 -16.85 7.24
C ARG A 67 3.02 -16.39 5.87
N ARG A 68 2.88 -17.26 4.86
CA ARG A 68 3.22 -16.97 3.45
C ARG A 68 1.96 -16.60 2.69
N TYR A 69 2.16 -15.75 1.70
CA TYR A 69 1.14 -15.34 0.76
C TYR A 69 1.53 -15.79 -0.64
N LYS A 70 0.57 -16.30 -1.39
CA LYS A 70 0.73 -16.65 -2.80
C LYS A 70 0.09 -15.55 -3.63
N MET A 71 0.90 -14.87 -4.41
CA MET A 71 0.46 -13.84 -5.34
C MET A 71 -0.23 -14.44 -6.57
N ALA A 72 -1.09 -13.66 -7.21
CA ALA A 72 -1.78 -14.04 -8.44
C ALA A 72 -0.81 -14.38 -9.58
N ASN A 73 0.35 -13.73 -9.62
CA ASN A 73 1.44 -14.05 -10.56
C ASN A 73 2.26 -15.32 -10.18
N GLY A 74 1.86 -16.04 -9.13
CA GLY A 74 2.49 -17.30 -8.68
C GLY A 74 3.67 -17.12 -7.73
N ARG A 75 4.13 -15.89 -7.47
CA ARG A 75 5.23 -15.64 -6.52
C ARG A 75 4.77 -15.86 -5.08
N LEU A 76 5.68 -16.34 -4.25
CA LEU A 76 5.46 -16.40 -2.81
C LEU A 76 6.05 -15.18 -2.13
N THR A 77 5.33 -14.65 -1.15
CA THR A 77 5.76 -13.50 -0.36
C THR A 77 5.50 -13.73 1.12
N ARG A 78 6.21 -12.97 1.94
CA ARG A 78 6.03 -12.95 3.39
C ARG A 78 6.33 -11.56 3.93
N PHE A 79 5.73 -11.22 5.05
CA PHE A 79 6.09 -10.02 5.79
C PHE A 79 7.52 -10.12 6.32
N GLN A 80 8.24 -9.01 6.30
CA GLN A 80 9.60 -8.95 6.87
C GLN A 80 9.58 -8.88 8.40
N GLN A 81 8.58 -8.21 8.96
CA GLN A 81 8.35 -8.03 10.38
C GLN A 81 6.88 -8.37 10.70
N PRO A 82 6.55 -8.77 11.95
CA PRO A 82 5.17 -9.01 12.34
C PRO A 82 4.29 -7.80 12.05
N ASP A 83 3.28 -7.99 11.19
CA ASP A 83 2.31 -6.96 10.84
C ASP A 83 0.87 -7.41 11.17
N PRO A 84 -0.01 -6.55 11.70
CA PRO A 84 -1.43 -6.87 11.88
C PRO A 84 -2.12 -7.42 10.62
N LEU A 85 -1.70 -6.98 9.44
CA LEU A 85 -2.23 -7.43 8.15
C LEU A 85 -1.92 -8.91 7.86
N GLU A 86 -1.03 -9.56 8.61
CA GLU A 86 -0.73 -10.99 8.45
C GLU A 86 -1.94 -11.92 8.71
N GLN A 87 -3.00 -11.41 9.35
CA GLN A 87 -4.22 -12.18 9.63
C GLN A 87 -5.23 -12.15 8.49
N GLU A 88 -5.09 -11.22 7.54
CA GLU A 88 -6.03 -11.06 6.44
C GLU A 88 -5.88 -12.19 5.42
N GLU A 89 -7.01 -12.64 4.85
CA GLU A 89 -6.99 -13.73 3.87
C GLU A 89 -6.40 -13.28 2.53
N TYR A 90 -6.69 -12.04 2.13
CA TYR A 90 -6.25 -11.43 0.89
C TYR A 90 -5.62 -10.07 1.13
N LEU A 91 -4.55 -9.77 0.41
CA LEU A 91 -3.83 -8.51 0.47
C LEU A 91 -3.45 -8.04 -0.94
N VAL A 92 -3.38 -6.73 -1.14
CA VAL A 92 -2.76 -6.14 -2.34
C VAL A 92 -1.38 -5.63 -1.97
N ILE A 93 -0.34 -6.20 -2.56
CA ILE A 93 1.04 -5.86 -2.23
C ILE A 93 1.54 -4.76 -3.18
N VAL A 94 1.61 -3.52 -2.70
CA VAL A 94 1.98 -2.37 -3.54
C VAL A 94 3.50 -2.25 -3.74
N GLU A 95 4.28 -2.69 -2.75
CA GLU A 95 5.74 -2.65 -2.78
C GLU A 95 6.34 -4.04 -2.46
N LEU A 96 7.30 -4.47 -3.27
CA LEU A 96 7.95 -5.79 -3.19
C LEU A 96 9.46 -5.62 -3.28
N ASP A 97 10.22 -6.29 -2.43
CA ASP A 97 11.66 -6.46 -2.67
C ASP A 97 11.87 -7.50 -3.80
N GLY A 98 12.54 -7.10 -4.87
CA GLY A 98 12.56 -7.82 -6.14
C GLY A 98 13.49 -9.05 -6.21
N ALA A 99 14.31 -9.31 -5.19
CA ALA A 99 15.55 -10.06 -5.39
C ALA A 99 15.61 -11.51 -4.87
N GLN A 100 14.53 -12.10 -4.35
CA GLN A 100 14.60 -13.44 -3.71
C GLN A 100 13.46 -14.38 -4.13
N PRO A 101 13.63 -15.72 -4.01
CA PRO A 101 12.58 -16.70 -4.29
C PRO A 101 11.31 -16.50 -3.42
N ILE A 102 11.43 -15.75 -2.32
CA ILE A 102 10.31 -15.21 -1.55
C ILE A 102 10.52 -13.69 -1.40
N SER A 103 9.58 -12.89 -1.93
CA SER A 103 9.65 -11.42 -1.81
C SER A 103 9.12 -10.94 -0.46
N ARG A 104 9.68 -9.84 0.04
CA ARG A 104 9.26 -9.21 1.29
C ARG A 104 8.21 -8.12 1.03
N ILE A 105 7.24 -8.07 1.92
CA ILE A 105 6.23 -7.00 2.03
C ILE A 105 6.77 -5.96 3.00
N PHE A 106 6.67 -4.68 2.63
CA PHE A 106 7.04 -3.51 3.44
C PHE A 106 5.81 -2.68 3.79
#